data_AF-A0A7X7SS99-F1
#
_entry.id   AF-A0A7X7SS99-F1
#
_cell.length_a   1.000
_cell.length_b   1.000
_cell.length_c   1.000
_cell.angle_alpha   90.00
_cell.angle_beta   90.00
_cell.angle_gamma   90.00
#
_symmetry.space_group_name_H-M   'P 1'
#
loop_
_entity.id
_entity.type
_entity.pdbx_description
1 polymer ?
#
loop_
_entity_poly.entity_id
_entity_poly.type
_entity_poly.pdbx_seq_one_letter_code
_entity_poly.pdbx_strand_id
1 'polypeptide(L)'
;MQVSAQLARERAQIALPMPSGAGEHRSFGALFNELRRDISSFIAEGADRKARPALPGATSLTLEGYAQRAQLQDQTEKVDRARQEAFIASIAPLARRAAERLGVEPELVAAHAALESGWGERPLRTG
;
A
#
# COMPACT_ATOMS: atom_id res chain seq x y z
N MET A 1 18.34 42.93 11.44
CA MET A 1 18.06 42.98 9.98
C MET A 1 18.70 41.84 9.16
N GLN A 2 19.13 40.72 9.77
CA GLN A 2 19.75 39.60 9.04
C GLN A 2 18.85 38.37 8.84
N VAL A 3 17.74 38.26 9.57
CA VAL A 3 16.84 37.09 9.49
C VAL A 3 15.96 37.12 8.22
N SER A 4 15.62 38.32 7.72
CA SER A 4 14.75 38.49 6.55
C SER A 4 15.41 38.07 5.22
N ALA A 5 16.75 38.08 5.15
CA ALA A 5 17.48 37.71 3.94
C ALA A 5 17.58 36.19 3.74
N GLN A 6 17.48 35.41 4.82
CA GLN A 6 17.60 33.96 4.77
C GLN A 6 16.32 33.30 4.24
N LEU A 7 15.14 33.81 4.61
CA LEU A 7 13.86 33.35 4.07
C LEU A 7 13.69 33.65 2.56
N ALA A 8 14.34 34.69 2.03
CA ALA A 8 14.28 34.99 0.59
C ALA A 8 15.11 34.01 -0.25
N ARG A 9 16.18 33.44 0.31
CA ARG A 9 17.02 32.44 -0.37
C ARG A 9 16.39 31.05 -0.37
N GLU A 10 15.67 30.67 0.70
CA GLU A 10 14.92 29.40 0.74
C GLU A 10 13.78 29.34 -0.30
N ARG A 11 13.14 30.48 -0.60
CA ARG A 11 12.08 30.53 -1.64
C ARG A 11 12.62 30.47 -3.07
N ALA A 12 13.91 30.73 -3.27
CA ALA A 12 14.54 30.72 -4.59
C ALA A 12 15.04 29.33 -5.03
N GLN A 13 15.08 28.35 -4.11
CA GLN A 13 15.52 26.98 -4.41
C GLN A 13 14.38 26.02 -4.80
N ILE A 14 13.13 26.50 -4.77
CA ILE A 14 11.98 25.80 -5.36
C ILE A 14 11.86 26.21 -6.84
N ALA A 15 12.97 26.12 -7.57
CA ALA A 15 12.96 26.26 -9.02
C ALA A 15 12.86 24.85 -9.60
N LEU A 16 11.63 24.42 -9.91
CA LEU A 16 11.42 23.20 -10.69
C LEU A 16 12.12 23.37 -12.05
N PRO A 17 12.77 22.32 -12.59
CA PRO A 17 13.20 22.32 -13.99
C PRO A 17 11.96 22.39 -14.87
N MET A 18 11.64 23.60 -15.36
CA MET A 18 10.62 23.80 -16.38
C MET A 18 11.19 23.31 -17.72
N PRO A 19 10.60 22.30 -18.37
CA PRO A 19 10.98 21.95 -19.73
C PRO A 19 10.58 23.11 -20.65
N SER A 20 11.58 23.75 -21.24
CA SER A 20 11.36 24.77 -22.26
C SER A 20 10.79 24.09 -23.51
N GLY A 21 9.47 24.20 -23.70
CA GLY A 21 8.80 23.69 -24.90
C GLY A 21 7.35 24.14 -24.94
N ALA A 22 7.05 25.11 -25.80
CA ALA A 22 5.70 25.61 -26.05
C ALA A 22 4.74 24.45 -26.40
N GLY A 23 3.87 24.06 -25.45
CA GLY A 23 2.87 23.00 -25.65
C GLY A 23 2.20 22.41 -24.39
N GLU A 24 2.67 22.73 -23.18
CA GLU A 24 2.34 21.94 -21.96
C GLU A 24 0.92 22.07 -21.39
N HIS A 25 0.14 23.10 -21.72
CA HIS A 25 -1.20 23.23 -21.09
C HIS A 25 -2.27 22.29 -21.67
N ARG A 26 -1.95 21.56 -22.75
CA ARG A 26 -2.84 20.54 -23.33
C ARG A 26 -2.58 19.13 -22.77
N SER A 27 -1.54 18.93 -21.93
CA SER A 27 -1.13 17.62 -21.43
C SER A 27 -1.81 17.21 -20.13
N PHE A 28 -1.98 18.13 -19.16
CA PHE A 28 -2.53 17.80 -17.84
C PHE A 28 -3.98 17.32 -17.93
N GLY A 29 -4.82 18.00 -18.72
CA GLY A 29 -6.23 17.60 -18.86
C GLY A 29 -6.39 16.24 -19.54
N ALA A 30 -5.54 15.91 -20.51
CA ALA A 30 -5.54 14.60 -21.17
C ALA A 30 -5.11 13.50 -20.19
N LEU A 31 -3.97 13.70 -19.51
CA LEU A 31 -3.45 12.78 -18.50
C LEU A 31 -4.42 12.58 -17.33
N PHE A 32 -5.08 13.65 -16.86
CA PHE A 32 -6.06 13.57 -15.78
C PHE A 32 -7.30 12.80 -16.18
N ASN A 33 -7.82 13.03 -17.39
CA ASN A 33 -8.97 12.28 -17.90
C ASN A 33 -8.63 10.81 -18.13
N GLU A 34 -7.41 10.51 -18.55
CA GLU A 34 -6.88 9.15 -18.69
C GLU A 34 -6.76 8.46 -17.34
N LEU A 35 -6.09 9.10 -16.37
CA LEU A 35 -5.96 8.59 -15.00
C LEU A 35 -7.32 8.33 -14.33
N ARG A 36 -8.28 9.24 -14.53
CA ARG A 36 -9.64 9.10 -13.98
C ARG A 36 -10.38 7.88 -14.56
N ARG A 37 -10.19 7.58 -15.84
CA ARG A 37 -10.76 6.38 -16.48
C ARG A 37 -10.14 5.12 -15.90
N ASP A 38 -8.82 5.10 -15.77
CA ASP A 38 -8.08 3.96 -15.22
C ASP A 38 -8.50 3.65 -13.78
N ILE A 39 -8.61 4.66 -12.92
CA ILE A 39 -9.09 4.51 -11.54
C ILE A 39 -10.51 3.93 -11.52
N SER A 40 -11.41 4.46 -12.35
CA SER A 40 -12.80 4.01 -12.39
C SER A 40 -12.91 2.55 -12.83
N SER A 41 -12.11 2.14 -13.83
CA SER A 41 -12.02 0.74 -14.26
C SER A 41 -11.42 -0.15 -13.19
N PHE A 42 -10.37 0.28 -12.49
CA PHE A 42 -9.76 -0.49 -11.41
C PHE A 42 -10.73 -0.72 -10.24
N ILE A 43 -11.48 0.30 -9.83
CA ILE A 43 -12.47 0.16 -8.75
C ILE A 43 -13.61 -0.78 -9.17
N ALA A 44 -14.08 -0.69 -10.41
CA ALA A 44 -15.16 -1.54 -10.91
C ALA A 44 -14.75 -3.01 -11.05
N GLU A 45 -13.48 -3.29 -11.36
CA GLU A 45 -13.01 -4.61 -11.76
C GLU A 45 -12.14 -5.30 -10.70
N GLY A 46 -11.66 -4.57 -9.69
CA GLY A 46 -10.78 -5.06 -8.63
C GLY A 46 -9.33 -5.28 -9.07
N ALA A 47 -8.44 -5.47 -8.09
CA ALA A 47 -7.01 -5.71 -8.29
C ALA A 47 -6.68 -7.10 -8.87
N ASP A 48 -7.68 -7.96 -9.06
CA ASP A 48 -7.53 -9.40 -9.32
C ASP A 48 -7.13 -9.74 -10.78
N ARG A 49 -6.90 -8.73 -11.63
CA ARG A 49 -6.40 -8.95 -13.00
C ARG A 49 -4.88 -8.95 -13.02
N LYS A 50 -4.31 -10.17 -13.00
CA LYS A 50 -2.88 -10.45 -13.29
C LYS A 50 -2.37 -9.56 -14.42
N ALA A 51 -1.43 -8.68 -14.07
CA ALA A 51 -0.52 -7.92 -14.93
C ALA A 51 -1.13 -7.44 -16.26
N ARG A 52 -1.82 -6.29 -16.24
CA ARG A 52 -2.00 -5.51 -17.47
C ARG A 52 -0.61 -5.12 -18.02
N PRO A 53 -0.36 -5.23 -19.34
CA PRO A 53 0.85 -4.67 -19.94
C PRO A 53 0.88 -3.17 -19.66
N ALA A 54 2.04 -2.66 -19.23
CA ALA A 54 2.22 -1.24 -18.97
C ALA A 54 1.80 -0.44 -20.22
N LEU A 55 0.89 0.52 -20.04
CA LEU A 55 0.46 1.37 -21.14
C LEU A 55 1.66 2.18 -21.67
N PRO A 56 1.80 2.35 -22.99
CA PRO A 56 2.82 3.23 -23.55
C PRO A 56 2.57 4.66 -23.07
N GLY A 57 3.49 5.19 -22.25
CA GLY A 57 3.33 6.50 -21.59
C GLY A 57 3.06 6.42 -20.08
N ALA A 58 2.96 5.22 -19.50
CA ALA A 58 3.04 5.05 -18.05
C ALA A 58 4.39 5.60 -17.58
N THR A 59 4.34 6.80 -17.02
CA THR A 59 5.51 7.52 -16.50
C THR A 59 6.22 6.60 -15.51
N SER A 60 7.45 6.21 -15.86
CA SER A 60 8.40 5.69 -14.89
C SER A 60 8.38 6.63 -13.69
N LEU A 61 8.08 6.11 -12.50
CA LEU A 61 8.07 6.90 -11.28
C LEU A 61 9.37 7.71 -11.21
N THR A 62 9.31 8.96 -10.76
CA THR A 62 10.54 9.68 -10.44
C THR A 62 11.29 8.93 -9.33
N LEU A 63 12.59 9.15 -9.17
CA LEU A 63 13.38 8.52 -8.10
C LEU A 63 12.72 8.72 -6.72
N GLU A 64 12.16 9.90 -6.48
CA GLU A 64 11.38 10.21 -5.27
C GLU A 64 10.07 9.41 -5.18
N GLY A 65 9.36 9.23 -6.30
CA GLY A 65 8.19 8.35 -6.36
C GLY A 65 8.51 6.89 -6.05
N TYR A 66 9.68 6.39 -6.48
CA TYR A 66 10.16 5.06 -6.09
C TYR A 66 10.46 4.97 -4.59
N ALA A 67 11.12 5.98 -4.02
CA ALA A 67 11.42 6.01 -2.59
C ALA A 67 10.15 6.05 -1.73
N GLN A 68 9.18 6.89 -2.10
CA GLN A 68 7.89 6.98 -1.41
C GLN A 68 7.12 5.65 -1.47
N ARG A 69 7.13 4.98 -2.63
CA ARG A 69 6.49 3.66 -2.77
C ARG A 69 7.13 2.60 -1.87
N ALA A 70 8.45 2.57 -1.80
CA ALA A 70 9.16 1.64 -0.92
C ALA A 70 8.81 1.88 0.57
N GLN A 71 8.70 3.14 0.99
CA GLN A 71 8.28 3.48 2.35
C GLN A 71 6.83 3.06 2.67
N LEU A 72 5.91 3.22 1.70
CA LEU A 72 4.53 2.79 1.88
C LEU A 72 4.41 1.27 1.95
N GLN A 73 5.21 0.54 1.16
CA GLN A 73 5.29 -0.92 1.22
C GLN A 73 5.78 -1.40 2.58
N ASP A 74 6.89 -0.86 3.09
CA ASP A 74 7.41 -1.18 4.44
C ASP A 74 6.38 -0.86 5.55
N GLN A 75 5.66 0.25 5.43
CA GLN A 75 4.58 0.57 6.37
C GLN A 75 3.44 -0.45 6.32
N THR A 76 3.05 -0.88 5.12
CA THR A 76 2.00 -1.89 4.94
C THR A 76 2.42 -3.22 5.56
N GLU A 77 3.65 -3.66 5.29
CA GLU A 77 4.20 -4.89 5.87
C GLU A 77 4.24 -4.86 7.40
N LYS A 78 4.61 -3.72 7.99
CA LYS A 78 4.60 -3.54 9.46
C LYS A 78 3.19 -3.63 10.04
N VAL A 79 2.21 -3.01 9.38
CA VAL A 79 0.80 -3.07 9.82
C VAL A 79 0.29 -4.51 9.72
N ASP A 80 0.56 -5.20 8.62
CA ASP A 80 0.16 -6.59 8.42
C ASP A 80 0.78 -7.49 9.49
N ARG A 81 2.07 -7.34 9.77
CA ARG A 81 2.75 -8.09 10.83
C ARG A 81 2.14 -7.84 12.21
N ALA A 82 1.89 -6.58 12.56
CA ALA A 82 1.27 -6.24 13.84
C ALA A 82 -0.13 -6.85 13.98
N ARG A 83 -0.90 -6.89 12.88
CA ARG A 83 -2.21 -7.55 12.84
C ARG A 83 -2.11 -9.06 13.04
N GLN A 84 -1.16 -9.71 12.38
CA GLN A 84 -0.90 -11.15 12.52
C GLN A 84 -0.53 -11.50 13.97
N GLU A 85 0.37 -10.72 14.59
CA GLU A 85 0.77 -10.88 15.99
C GLU A 85 -0.42 -10.70 16.95
N ALA A 86 -1.28 -9.71 16.70
CA ALA A 86 -2.49 -9.49 17.48
C ALA A 86 -3.47 -10.66 17.38
N PHE A 87 -3.64 -11.24 16.19
CA PHE A 87 -4.46 -12.44 16.01
C PHE A 87 -3.92 -13.61 16.84
N ILE A 88 -2.62 -13.92 16.73
CA ILE A 88 -1.98 -15.01 17.48
C ILE A 88 -2.13 -14.80 18.99
N ALA A 89 -1.89 -13.57 19.48
CA ALA A 89 -2.06 -13.23 20.88
C ALA A 89 -3.52 -13.46 21.35
N SER A 90 -4.51 -13.10 20.53
CA SER A 90 -5.93 -13.26 20.87
C SER A 90 -6.37 -14.72 20.97
N ILE A 91 -5.82 -15.61 20.12
CA ILE A 91 -6.21 -17.03 20.07
C ILE A 91 -5.35 -17.94 20.95
N ALA A 92 -4.19 -17.47 21.43
CA ALA A 92 -3.24 -18.27 22.20
C ALA A 92 -3.85 -19.12 23.34
N PRO A 93 -4.75 -18.62 24.22
CA PRO A 93 -5.35 -19.46 25.27
C PRO A 93 -6.33 -20.51 24.72
N LEU A 94 -6.94 -20.29 23.56
CA LEU A 94 -7.81 -21.27 22.89
C LEU A 94 -6.97 -22.33 22.18
N ALA A 95 -5.93 -21.91 21.47
CA ALA A 95 -4.99 -22.79 20.78
C ALA A 95 -4.32 -23.77 21.75
N ARG A 96 -3.86 -23.30 22.92
CA ARG A 96 -3.30 -24.18 23.98
C ARG A 96 -4.29 -25.26 24.43
N ARG A 97 -5.52 -24.86 24.80
CA ARG A 97 -6.56 -25.80 25.26
C ARG A 97 -6.96 -26.82 24.18
N ALA A 98 -7.02 -26.39 22.92
CA ALA A 98 -7.30 -27.30 21.81
C ALA A 98 -6.15 -28.27 21.56
N ALA A 99 -4.92 -27.77 21.58
CA ALA A 99 -3.71 -28.55 21.36
C ALA A 99 -3.50 -29.61 22.44
N GLU A 100 -3.72 -29.28 23.71
CA GLU A 100 -3.70 -30.23 24.84
C GLU A 100 -4.69 -31.39 24.63
N ARG A 101 -5.91 -31.10 24.17
CA ARG A 101 -6.93 -32.13 23.91
C ARG A 101 -6.61 -33.01 22.71
N LEU A 102 -5.89 -32.46 21.75
CA LEU A 102 -5.51 -33.16 20.51
C LEU A 102 -4.15 -33.86 20.62
N GLY A 103 -3.35 -33.57 21.66
CA GLY A 103 -1.99 -34.08 21.81
C GLY A 103 -1.01 -33.52 20.78
N VAL A 104 -1.20 -32.27 20.35
CA VAL A 104 -0.34 -31.58 19.37
C VAL A 104 0.27 -30.31 19.97
N GLU A 105 1.21 -29.68 19.25
CA GLU A 105 1.77 -28.39 19.64
C GLU A 105 0.77 -27.23 19.43
N PRO A 106 0.64 -26.27 20.37
CA PRO A 106 -0.24 -25.11 20.25
C PRO A 106 -0.02 -24.28 18.99
N GLU A 107 1.23 -24.19 18.52
CA GLU A 107 1.60 -23.44 17.32
C GLU A 107 0.98 -24.03 16.05
N LEU A 108 0.80 -25.35 15.97
CA LEU A 108 0.16 -26.00 14.82
C LEU A 108 -1.32 -25.64 14.72
N VAL A 109 -2.01 -25.60 15.86
CA VAL A 109 -3.42 -25.19 15.92
C VAL A 109 -3.57 -23.71 15.55
N ALA A 110 -2.69 -22.85 16.07
CA ALA A 110 -2.70 -21.43 15.74
C ALA A 110 -2.40 -21.17 14.26
N ALA A 111 -1.42 -21.87 13.68
CA ALA A 111 -1.08 -21.78 12.26
C ALA A 111 -2.26 -22.23 11.37
N HIS A 112 -2.90 -23.35 11.72
CA HIS A 112 -4.08 -23.82 10.99
C HIS A 112 -5.21 -22.78 11.05
N ALA A 113 -5.51 -22.25 12.24
CA ALA A 113 -6.54 -21.22 12.40
C ALA A 113 -6.21 -19.94 11.59
N ALA A 114 -4.94 -19.54 11.51
CA ALA A 114 -4.51 -18.39 10.72
C ALA A 114 -4.75 -18.61 9.22
N LEU A 115 -4.43 -19.79 8.68
CA LEU A 115 -4.63 -20.12 7.28
C LEU A 115 -6.12 -20.19 6.90
N GLU A 116 -6.94 -20.85 7.72
CA GLU A 116 -8.37 -21.03 7.42
C GLU A 116 -9.17 -19.73 7.54
N SER A 117 -8.88 -18.92 8.56
CA SER A 117 -9.58 -17.65 8.79
C SER A 117 -9.02 -16.47 8.01
N GLY A 118 -7.84 -16.61 7.41
CA GLY A 118 -7.08 -15.48 6.89
C GLY A 118 -6.76 -14.48 7.99
N TRP A 119 -6.09 -14.92 9.07
CA TRP A 119 -5.74 -14.08 10.22
C TRP A 119 -6.93 -13.39 10.92
N GLY A 120 -8.10 -14.02 10.88
CA GLY A 120 -9.35 -13.47 11.45
C GLY A 120 -10.09 -12.48 10.55
N GLU A 121 -9.70 -12.33 9.28
CA GLU A 121 -10.37 -11.44 8.32
C GLU A 121 -11.70 -11.96 7.78
N ARG A 122 -11.91 -13.28 7.86
CA ARG A 122 -13.09 -13.93 7.29
C ARG A 122 -14.08 -14.26 8.40
N PRO A 123 -15.08 -13.41 8.68
CA PRO A 123 -16.11 -13.73 9.66
C PRO A 123 -16.85 -15.00 9.23
N LEU A 124 -17.18 -15.84 10.22
CA LEU A 124 -17.91 -17.08 9.97
C LEU A 124 -19.27 -16.74 9.35
N ARG A 125 -19.52 -17.25 8.14
CA ARG A 125 -20.84 -17.18 7.53
C ARG A 125 -21.70 -18.23 8.22
N THR A 126 -22.66 -17.78 9.02
CA THR A 126 -23.74 -18.64 9.49
C THR A 126 -24.53 -19.10 8.28
N GLY A 127 -24.43 -20.39 7.95
CA GLY A 127 -25.30 -21.07 6.99
C GLY A 127 -26.63 -21.43 7.61
#